data_AF-A0A3N7EYY8-F1
#
_entry.id   AF-A0A3N7EYY8-F1
#
_cell.length_a   1.000
_cell.length_b   1.000
_cell.length_c   1.000
_cell.angle_alpha   90.00
_cell.angle_beta   90.00
_cell.angle_gamma   90.00
#
_symmetry.space_group_name_H-M   'P 1'
#
loop_
_entity.id
_entity.type
_entity.pdbx_description
1 polymer ?
#
loop_
_entity_poly.entity_id
_entity_poly.type
_entity_poly.pdbx_seq_one_letter_code
_entity_poly.pdbx_strand_id
1 'polypeptide(L)'
;MYRKDLITAEIQKLAQVLARIMGLKLEGKLEEAEDLFLESLLKDFGITEEQLFSKQHDAFEGLLRDSAFPAEKLEMLSQFLYAEFDPSQPSDKNEGLAEKLNLIYQTLEVQHRIVSMTNLDRQKKVQQYLNS
;
A
#
# COMPACT_ATOMS: atom_id res chain seq x y z
N MET A 1 3.81 -26.70 6.69
CA MET A 1 5.15 -26.08 6.76
C MET A 1 5.39 -25.24 5.52
N TYR A 2 5.65 -25.84 4.35
CA TYR A 2 5.98 -25.15 3.09
C TYR A 2 5.22 -23.85 2.75
N ARG A 3 3.87 -23.82 2.78
CA ARG A 3 3.11 -22.63 2.37
C ARG A 3 3.26 -21.43 3.32
N LYS A 4 3.37 -21.67 4.63
CA LYS A 4 3.55 -20.60 5.61
C LYS A 4 4.95 -20.01 5.52
N ASP A 5 5.95 -20.88 5.34
CA ASP A 5 7.35 -20.46 5.24
C ASP A 5 7.59 -19.60 3.98
N LEU A 6 6.91 -19.92 2.87
CA LEU A 6 6.96 -19.12 1.63
C LEU A 6 6.34 -17.72 1.80
N ILE A 7 5.17 -17.62 2.45
CA ILE A 7 4.54 -16.32 2.72
C ILE A 7 5.44 -15.50 3.66
N THR A 8 5.97 -16.09 4.72
CA THR A 8 6.86 -15.39 5.64
C THR A 8 8.11 -14.84 4.92
N ALA A 9 8.72 -15.63 4.03
CA ALA A 9 9.86 -15.17 3.24
C ALA A 9 9.50 -14.01 2.30
N GLU A 10 8.32 -14.06 1.67
CA GLU A 10 7.81 -12.98 0.83
C GLU A 10 7.59 -11.70 1.63
N ILE A 11 6.94 -11.78 2.79
CA ILE A 11 6.71 -10.63 3.67
C ILE A 11 8.04 -10.04 4.17
N GLN A 12 9.03 -10.88 4.51
CA GLN A 12 10.36 -10.40 4.90
C GLN A 12 11.06 -9.66 3.75
N LYS A 13 10.97 -10.17 2.52
CA LYS A 13 11.51 -9.49 1.34
C LYS A 13 10.83 -8.13 1.14
N LEU A 14 9.50 -8.06 1.23
CA LEU A 14 8.75 -6.81 1.12
C LEU A 14 9.15 -5.81 2.21
N ALA A 15 9.34 -6.26 3.44
CA ALA A 15 9.77 -5.39 4.54
C ALA A 15 11.18 -4.82 4.31
N GLN A 16 12.11 -5.63 3.77
CA GLN A 16 13.45 -5.17 3.41
C GLN A 16 13.42 -4.12 2.28
N VAL A 17 12.57 -4.32 1.28
CA VAL A 17 12.37 -3.37 0.20
C VAL A 17 11.82 -2.04 0.75
N LEU A 18 10.79 -2.09 1.59
CA LEU A 18 10.23 -0.89 2.22
C LEU A 18 11.29 -0.15 3.05
N ALA A 19 12.07 -0.87 3.86
CA ALA A 19 13.15 -0.28 4.65
C ALA A 19 14.19 0.41 3.75
N ARG A 20 14.49 -0.16 2.58
CA ARG A 20 15.39 0.46 1.60
C ARG A 20 14.79 1.74 0.99
N ILE A 21 13.51 1.73 0.62
CA ILE A 21 12.80 2.93 0.13
C ILE A 21 12.87 4.04 1.18
N MET A 22 12.57 3.71 2.45
CA MET A 22 12.65 4.66 3.56
C MET A 22 14.07 5.20 3.76
N GLY A 23 15.09 4.34 3.67
CA GLY A 23 16.49 4.75 3.75
C GLY A 23 16.89 5.74 2.67
N LEU A 24 16.52 5.47 1.40
CA LEU A 24 16.77 6.37 0.28
C LEU A 24 16.11 7.74 0.47
N LYS A 25 14.88 7.77 0.99
CA LYS A 25 14.18 9.02 1.33
C LYS A 25 14.94 9.83 2.39
N LEU A 26 15.43 9.17 3.44
CA LEU A 26 16.23 9.83 4.49
C LEU A 26 17.57 10.36 3.96
N GLU A 27 18.15 9.70 2.96
CA GLU A 27 19.37 10.13 2.25
C GLU A 27 19.11 11.26 1.23
N GLY A 28 17.85 11.65 1.01
CA GLY A 28 17.47 12.66 0.01
C GLY A 28 17.45 12.15 -1.43
N LYS A 29 17.59 10.83 -1.65
CA LYS A 29 17.56 10.19 -2.97
C LYS A 29 16.13 9.87 -3.38
N LEU A 30 15.34 10.92 -3.60
CA LEU A 30 13.90 10.80 -3.81
C LEU A 30 13.53 10.07 -5.11
N GLU A 31 14.25 10.34 -6.21
CA GLU A 31 14.02 9.70 -7.51
C GLU A 31 14.28 8.18 -7.42
N GLU A 32 15.43 7.76 -6.84
CA GLU A 32 15.73 6.34 -6.63
C GLU A 32 14.71 5.65 -5.71
N ALA A 33 14.18 6.37 -4.71
CA ALA A 33 13.15 5.84 -3.83
C ALA A 33 11.82 5.64 -4.56
N GLU A 34 11.44 6.59 -5.40
CA GLU A 34 10.23 6.53 -6.23
C GLU A 34 10.30 5.42 -7.28
N ASP A 35 11.43 5.30 -7.99
CA ASP A 35 11.66 4.23 -8.95
C ASP A 35 11.55 2.85 -8.29
N LEU A 36 12.19 2.68 -7.12
CA LEU A 36 12.12 1.41 -6.38
C LEU A 36 10.69 1.13 -5.88
N PHE A 37 9.95 2.16 -5.47
CA PHE A 37 8.55 2.02 -5.06
C PHE A 37 7.68 1.54 -6.23
N LEU A 38 7.76 2.19 -7.39
CA LEU A 38 6.99 1.83 -8.58
C LEU A 38 7.37 0.43 -9.12
N GLU A 39 8.67 0.08 -9.15
CA GLU A 39 9.12 -1.27 -9.51
C GLU A 39 8.50 -2.32 -8.57
N SER A 40 8.50 -2.04 -7.26
CA SER A 40 8.01 -2.97 -6.24
C SER A 40 6.49 -3.16 -6.35
N LEU A 41 5.74 -2.10 -6.61
CA LEU A 41 4.29 -2.18 -6.87
C LEU A 41 3.97 -3.07 -8.05
N LEU A 42 4.67 -2.87 -9.17
CA LEU A 42 4.45 -3.66 -10.36
C LEU A 42 4.86 -5.12 -10.16
N LYS A 43 6.05 -5.35 -9.61
CA LYS A 43 6.67 -6.68 -9.55
C LYS A 43 6.09 -7.57 -8.46
N ASP A 44 5.89 -7.02 -7.27
CA ASP A 44 5.47 -7.82 -6.12
C ASP A 44 3.96 -7.75 -5.89
N PHE A 45 3.26 -6.71 -6.36
CA PHE A 45 1.80 -6.57 -6.22
C PHE A 45 1.03 -6.58 -7.54
N GLY A 46 1.71 -6.50 -8.70
CA GLY A 46 1.02 -6.46 -10.00
C GLY A 46 0.25 -5.16 -10.23
N ILE A 47 0.56 -4.10 -9.50
CA ILE A 47 -0.14 -2.81 -9.56
C ILE A 47 0.68 -1.86 -10.43
N THR A 48 0.10 -1.37 -11.51
CA THR A 48 0.71 -0.32 -12.32
C THR A 48 0.49 1.06 -11.70
N GLU A 49 1.34 2.01 -12.08
CA GLU A 49 1.18 3.41 -11.69
C GLU A 49 -0.20 3.96 -12.10
N GLU A 50 -0.64 3.64 -13.32
CA GLU A 50 -1.96 4.03 -13.83
C GLU A 50 -3.09 3.49 -12.95
N GLN A 51 -3.01 2.22 -12.51
CA GLN A 51 -4.02 1.64 -11.61
C GLN A 51 -4.03 2.30 -10.23
N LEU A 52 -2.86 2.73 -9.74
CA LEU A 52 -2.75 3.36 -8.44
C LEU A 52 -3.34 4.78 -8.43
N PHE A 53 -3.05 5.58 -9.46
CA PHE A 53 -3.46 6.99 -9.54
C PHE A 53 -4.70 7.24 -10.40
N SER A 54 -5.30 6.20 -10.98
CA SER A 54 -6.57 6.31 -11.68
C SER A 54 -7.71 6.70 -10.72
N LYS A 55 -8.52 7.67 -11.18
CA LYS A 55 -9.80 8.05 -10.56
C LYS A 55 -10.87 6.97 -10.69
N GLN A 56 -10.68 5.98 -11.56
CA GLN A 56 -11.56 4.82 -11.67
C GLN A 56 -11.07 3.71 -10.73
N HIS A 57 -11.90 3.36 -9.75
CA HIS A 57 -11.52 2.44 -8.68
C HIS A 57 -11.76 0.97 -9.06
N ASP A 58 -12.62 0.74 -10.06
CA ASP A 58 -13.06 -0.60 -10.47
C ASP A 58 -11.90 -1.55 -10.79
N ALA A 59 -10.86 -1.04 -11.45
CA ALA A 59 -9.68 -1.84 -11.79
C ALA A 59 -8.86 -2.24 -10.54
N PHE A 60 -8.73 -1.32 -9.58
CA PHE A 60 -8.00 -1.58 -8.33
C PHE A 60 -8.81 -2.47 -7.38
N GLU A 61 -10.11 -2.23 -7.26
CA GLU A 61 -11.02 -3.09 -6.50
C GLU A 61 -11.09 -4.50 -7.09
N GLY A 62 -11.17 -4.61 -8.42
CA GLY A 62 -11.10 -5.89 -9.13
C GLY A 62 -9.79 -6.60 -8.81
N LEU A 63 -8.66 -5.89 -8.87
CA LEU A 63 -7.37 -6.44 -8.48
C LEU A 63 -7.40 -6.94 -7.04
N LEU A 64 -7.87 -6.17 -6.05
CA LEU A 64 -7.94 -6.60 -4.65
C LEU A 64 -8.82 -7.85 -4.45
N ARG A 65 -9.93 -7.97 -5.19
CA ARG A 65 -10.84 -9.12 -5.11
C ARG A 65 -10.29 -10.36 -5.82
N ASP A 66 -9.72 -10.18 -7.01
CA ASP A 66 -9.29 -11.27 -7.89
C ASP A 66 -7.91 -11.83 -7.52
N SER A 67 -7.02 -11.00 -6.96
CA SER A 67 -5.65 -11.40 -6.60
C SER A 67 -5.57 -12.26 -5.35
N ALA A 68 -6.68 -12.44 -4.62
CA ALA A 68 -6.77 -13.25 -3.40
C ALA A 68 -5.58 -13.02 -2.45
N PHE A 69 -5.17 -11.76 -2.29
CA PHE A 69 -3.99 -11.43 -1.48
C PHE A 69 -4.15 -12.01 -0.08
N PRO A 70 -3.12 -12.72 0.43
CA PRO A 70 -3.03 -13.02 1.84
C PRO A 70 -3.09 -11.71 2.65
N ALA A 71 -3.70 -11.76 3.82
CA ALA A 71 -3.92 -10.57 4.62
C ALA A 71 -2.59 -9.86 4.96
N GLU A 72 -1.54 -10.63 5.22
CA GLU A 72 -0.19 -10.13 5.49
C GLU A 72 0.38 -9.35 4.30
N LYS A 73 0.12 -9.80 3.07
CA LYS A 73 0.58 -9.12 1.86
C LYS A 73 -0.20 -7.83 1.63
N LEU A 74 -1.49 -7.84 1.91
CA LEU A 74 -2.34 -6.66 1.85
C LEU A 74 -1.96 -5.64 2.93
N GLU A 75 -1.58 -6.09 4.13
CA GLU A 75 -0.99 -5.22 5.15
C GLU A 75 0.32 -4.59 4.67
N MET A 76 1.21 -5.36 4.04
CA MET A 76 2.44 -4.80 3.46
C MET A 76 2.15 -3.76 2.38
N LEU A 77 1.19 -4.01 1.47
CA LEU A 77 0.78 -3.03 0.47
C LEU A 77 0.32 -1.72 1.13
N SER A 78 -0.47 -1.81 2.21
CA SER A 78 -0.92 -0.63 2.97
C SER A 78 0.26 0.17 3.53
N GLN A 79 1.33 -0.50 3.98
CA GLN A 79 2.52 0.18 4.51
C GLN A 79 3.30 0.88 3.41
N PHE A 80 3.43 0.26 2.22
CA PHE A 80 4.06 0.89 1.06
C PHE A 80 3.31 2.16 0.65
N LEU A 81 1.99 2.06 0.44
CA LEU A 81 1.21 3.22 0.03
C LEU A 81 1.18 4.32 1.09
N TYR A 82 1.13 3.95 2.37
CA TYR A 82 1.14 4.92 3.46
C TYR A 82 2.50 5.63 3.62
N ALA A 83 3.60 5.01 3.20
CA ALA A 83 4.92 5.65 3.19
C ALA A 83 5.06 6.73 2.11
N GLU A 84 4.24 6.68 1.06
CA GLU A 84 4.15 7.72 0.02
C GLU A 84 3.07 8.76 0.31
N PHE A 85 2.10 8.43 1.17
CA PHE A 85 1.00 9.33 1.52
C PHE A 85 1.45 10.45 2.45
N ASP A 86 1.26 11.70 2.02
CA ASP A 86 1.54 12.89 2.82
C ASP A 86 0.27 13.77 2.93
N PRO A 87 -0.47 13.73 4.05
CA PRO A 87 -1.70 14.51 4.21
C PRO A 87 -1.48 16.02 4.20
N SER A 88 -0.23 16.50 4.32
CA SER A 88 0.09 17.93 4.27
C SER A 88 0.26 18.48 2.84
N GLN A 89 0.30 17.61 1.84
CA GLN A 89 0.52 17.97 0.43
C GLN A 89 -0.66 17.51 -0.45
N PRO A 90 -1.72 18.34 -0.60
CA PRO A 90 -2.85 18.02 -1.46
C PRO A 90 -2.40 17.93 -2.91
N SER A 91 -2.61 16.77 -3.52
CA SER A 91 -2.36 16.53 -4.94
C SER A 91 -3.22 15.36 -5.44
N ASP A 92 -3.47 15.29 -6.74
CA ASP A 92 -4.19 14.17 -7.37
C ASP A 92 -3.54 12.82 -7.03
N LYS A 93 -2.20 12.79 -6.95
CA LYS A 93 -1.42 11.60 -6.53
C LYS A 93 -1.79 11.18 -5.10
N ASN A 94 -1.82 12.15 -4.19
CA ASN A 94 -2.06 11.91 -2.77
C ASN A 94 -3.54 11.57 -2.48
N GLU A 95 -4.47 12.15 -3.25
CA GLU A 95 -5.88 11.75 -3.26
C GLU A 95 -6.04 10.29 -3.71
N GLY A 96 -5.43 9.91 -4.84
CA GLY A 96 -5.45 8.52 -5.30
C GLY A 96 -4.88 7.54 -4.28
N LEU A 97 -3.74 7.88 -3.63
CA LEU A 97 -3.18 7.08 -2.54
C LEU A 97 -4.15 6.94 -1.37
N ALA A 98 -4.77 8.03 -0.95
CA ALA A 98 -5.73 8.04 0.16
C ALA A 98 -6.93 7.14 -0.12
N GLU A 99 -7.50 7.23 -1.32
CA GLU A 99 -8.61 6.38 -1.74
C GLU A 99 -8.23 4.89 -1.73
N LYS A 100 -7.07 4.54 -2.31
CA LYS A 100 -6.61 3.14 -2.36
C LYS A 100 -6.29 2.60 -0.96
N LEU A 101 -5.67 3.41 -0.11
CA LEU A 101 -5.43 3.08 1.29
C LEU A 101 -6.73 2.79 2.04
N ASN A 102 -7.75 3.64 1.87
CA ASN A 102 -9.03 3.43 2.53
C ASN A 102 -9.70 2.13 2.07
N LEU A 103 -9.66 1.80 0.77
CA LEU A 103 -10.15 0.53 0.23
C LEU A 103 -9.40 -0.68 0.80
N ILE A 104 -8.06 -0.59 0.91
CA ILE A 104 -7.25 -1.66 1.49
C ILE A 104 -7.62 -1.89 2.96
N TYR A 105 -7.75 -0.84 3.76
CA TYR A 105 -8.12 -0.97 5.17
C TYR A 105 -9.52 -1.57 5.34
N GLN A 106 -10.50 -1.15 4.52
CA GLN A 106 -11.83 -1.77 4.51
C GLN A 106 -11.78 -3.24 4.12
N THR A 107 -10.94 -3.61 3.15
CA THR A 107 -10.78 -5.01 2.72
C THR A 107 -10.17 -5.88 3.82
N LEU A 108 -9.14 -5.38 4.51
CA LEU A 108 -8.53 -6.05 5.67
C LEU A 108 -9.54 -6.29 6.80
N GLU A 109 -10.36 -5.29 7.11
CA GLU A 109 -11.38 -5.38 8.15
C GLU A 109 -12.52 -6.35 7.76
N VAL A 110 -13.12 -6.17 6.58
CA VAL A 110 -14.33 -6.88 6.18
C VAL A 110 -14.04 -8.32 5.74
N GLN A 111 -13.01 -8.52 4.90
CA GLN A 111 -12.73 -9.84 4.32
C GLN A 111 -11.82 -10.67 5.21
N HIS A 112 -10.75 -10.08 5.74
CA HIS A 112 -9.75 -10.80 6.53
C HIS A 112 -10.01 -10.74 8.05
N ARG A 113 -10.95 -9.91 8.50
CA ARG A 113 -11.25 -9.67 9.93
C ARG A 113 -10.01 -9.23 10.72
N ILE A 114 -9.08 -8.55 10.05
CA ILE A 114 -7.88 -7.99 10.68
C ILE A 114 -8.17 -6.56 11.07
N VAL A 115 -8.15 -6.33 12.38
CA VAL A 115 -8.28 -4.99 12.97
C VAL A 115 -7.01 -4.72 13.78
N SER A 116 -6.07 -4.01 13.17
CA SER A 116 -4.87 -3.50 13.84
C SER A 116 -5.12 -2.07 14.28
N MET A 117 -4.74 -1.72 15.51
CA MET A 117 -4.84 -0.34 16.01
C MET A 117 -4.10 0.64 15.09
N THR A 118 -2.96 0.21 14.53
CA THR A 118 -2.21 1.00 13.56
C THR A 118 -3.00 1.26 12.29
N ASN A 119 -3.70 0.25 11.75
CA ASN A 119 -4.50 0.40 10.54
C ASN A 119 -5.69 1.32 10.79
N LEU A 120 -6.36 1.19 11.95
CA LEU A 120 -7.44 2.09 12.34
C LEU A 120 -6.99 3.54 12.45
N ASP A 121 -5.84 3.80 13.08
CA ASP A 121 -5.32 5.16 13.22
C ASP A 121 -4.92 5.76 11.87
N ARG A 122 -4.32 4.96 10.99
CA ARG A 122 -3.98 5.39 9.62
C ARG A 122 -5.23 5.63 8.78
N GLN A 123 -6.21 4.74 8.84
CA GLN A 123 -7.48 4.87 8.14
C GLN A 123 -8.22 6.13 8.56
N LYS A 124 -8.26 6.46 9.85
CA LYS A 124 -8.83 7.72 10.33
C LYS A 124 -8.15 8.94 9.72
N LYS A 125 -6.82 8.96 9.65
CA LYS A 125 -6.07 10.08 9.02
C LYS A 125 -6.37 10.19 7.53
N VAL A 126 -6.43 9.07 6.83
CA VAL A 126 -6.80 9.01 5.41
C VAL A 126 -8.22 9.52 5.19
N GLN A 127 -9.18 9.09 6.00
CA GLN A 127 -10.56 9.55 5.94
C GLN A 127 -10.70 11.04 6.28
N GLN A 128 -9.93 11.54 7.25
CA GLN A 128 -9.90 12.97 7.54
C GLN A 128 -9.44 13.76 6.32
N TYR A 129 -8.35 13.35 5.68
CA TYR A 129 -7.86 13.96 4.45
C TYR A 129 -8.90 13.95 3.32
N LEU A 130 -9.57 12.81 3.08
CA LEU A 130 -10.58 12.69 2.02
C LEU A 130 -11.87 13.50 2.29
N ASN A 131 -12.14 13.88 3.54
CA ASN A 131 -13.32 14.65 3.92
C ASN A 131 -13.00 16.12 4.26
N SER A 132 -11.75 16.56 4.05
CA SER A 132 -11.29 17.94 4.27
C SER A 132 -11.53 18.80 3.04
#